data_AF-A0AAW3F7Z4-F1
#
_entry.id   AF-A0AAW3F7Z4-F1
#
_cell.length_a   1.000
_cell.length_b   1.000
_cell.length_c   1.000
_cell.angle_alpha   90.00
_cell.angle_beta   90.00
_cell.angle_gamma   90.00
#
_symmetry.space_group_name_H-M   'P 1'
#
loop_
_entity.id
_entity.type
_entity.pdbx_description
1 polymer ?
#
loop_
_entity_poly.entity_id
_entity_poly.type
_entity_poly.pdbx_seq_one_letter_code
_entity_poly.pdbx_strand_id
1 'polypeptide(L)'
;MTEDTIVQVDGMTASVRAFIQMGKVIQADDGRYLTTGKHPSEPYELFPEALDAGYRAPDPYSPLGLRMRGFRVLEGETFDDNRVEVGGAFYRISEARKHGLI
;
A
#
# COMPACT_ATOMS: atom_id res chain seq x y z
N MET A 1 11.63 3.87 22.39
CA MET A 1 10.80 2.89 21.67
C MET A 1 9.80 2.27 22.63
N THR A 2 8.53 2.19 22.27
CA THR A 2 7.48 1.54 23.06
C THR A 2 7.03 0.24 22.37
N GLU A 3 6.22 -0.57 23.03
CA GLU A 3 5.67 -1.79 22.42
C GLU A 3 4.80 -1.54 21.18
N ASP A 4 4.17 -0.36 21.11
CA ASP A 4 3.32 0.03 19.98
C ASP A 4 4.12 0.66 18.82
N THR A 5 5.43 0.90 19.00
CA THR A 5 6.32 1.37 17.94
C THR A 5 6.36 0.34 16.80
N ILE A 6 6.23 0.82 15.56
CA ILE A 6 6.37 0.01 14.36
C ILE A 6 7.86 -0.07 13.99
N VAL A 7 8.34 -1.29 13.80
CA VAL A 7 9.74 -1.55 13.45
C VAL A 7 9.83 -2.49 12.26
N GLN A 8 10.98 -2.50 11.58
CA GLN A 8 11.29 -3.51 10.58
C GLN A 8 12.30 -4.53 11.11
N VAL A 9 11.96 -5.82 11.02
CA VAL A 9 12.84 -6.94 11.41
C VAL A 9 12.76 -8.00 10.32
N ASP A 10 13.90 -8.37 9.74
CA ASP A 10 14.02 -9.37 8.65
C ASP A 10 13.07 -9.13 7.46
N GLY A 11 12.88 -7.86 7.07
CA GLY A 11 11.98 -7.48 5.97
C GLY A 11 10.48 -7.52 6.32
N MET A 12 10.12 -7.90 7.54
CA MET A 12 8.76 -7.79 8.06
C MET A 12 8.60 -6.47 8.81
N THR A 13 7.44 -5.84 8.64
CA THR A 13 7.07 -4.61 9.35
C THR A 13 5.91 -4.93 10.29
N ALA A 14 6.11 -4.73 11.59
CA ALA A 14 5.09 -4.94 12.61
C ALA A 14 5.42 -4.12 13.88
N SER A 15 4.50 -4.10 14.84
CA SER A 15 4.78 -3.50 16.14
C SER A 15 5.80 -4.33 16.94
N VAL A 16 6.55 -3.67 17.82
CA VAL A 16 7.45 -4.33 18.78
C VAL A 16 6.72 -5.42 19.57
N ARG A 17 5.48 -5.15 20.03
CA ARG A 17 4.62 -6.15 20.69
C ARG A 17 4.43 -7.41 19.86
N ALA A 18 4.13 -7.26 18.56
CA ALA A 18 3.94 -8.41 17.68
C ALA A 18 5.23 -9.21 17.50
N PHE A 19 6.39 -8.54 17.39
CA PHE A 19 7.67 -9.24 17.30
C PHE A 19 8.09 -9.94 18.59
N ILE A 20 7.72 -9.41 19.76
CA ILE A 20 7.90 -10.10 21.05
C ILE A 20 7.07 -11.39 21.07
N GLN A 21 5.79 -11.32 20.67
CA GLN A 21 4.93 -12.50 20.59
C GLN A 21 5.43 -13.55 19.59
N MET A 22 6.06 -13.12 18.50
CA MET A 22 6.69 -14.00 17.50
C MET A 22 8.06 -14.54 17.94
N GLY A 23 8.60 -14.11 19.09
CA GLY A 23 9.94 -14.47 19.54
C GLY A 23 11.06 -13.90 18.66
N LYS A 24 10.78 -12.86 17.87
CA LYS A 24 11.74 -12.16 16.99
C LYS A 24 12.44 -10.99 17.66
N VAL A 25 11.82 -10.43 18.70
CA VAL A 25 12.36 -9.34 19.52
C VAL A 25 12.24 -9.74 20.98
N ILE A 26 13.23 -9.38 21.79
CA ILE A 26 13.22 -9.51 23.25
C ILE A 26 13.48 -8.16 23.89
N GLN A 27 12.98 -7.97 25.11
CA GLN A 27 13.38 -6.85 25.95
C GLN A 27 14.61 -7.26 26.76
N ALA A 28 15.68 -6.49 26.65
CA ALA A 28 16.90 -6.66 27.42
C ALA A 28 16.74 -6.07 28.83
N ASP A 29 17.64 -6.47 29.75
CA ASP A 29 17.61 -6.04 31.16
C ASP A 29 17.77 -4.52 31.34
N ASP A 30 18.32 -3.83 30.34
CA ASP A 30 18.48 -2.38 30.30
C ASP A 30 17.26 -1.63 29.71
N GLY A 31 16.19 -2.36 29.42
CA GLY A 31 14.93 -1.82 28.88
C GLY A 31 14.92 -1.64 27.36
N ARG A 32 16.01 -1.96 26.65
CA ARG A 32 16.07 -1.88 25.18
C ARG A 32 15.43 -3.10 24.53
N TYR A 33 15.02 -2.95 23.27
CA TYR A 33 14.52 -4.07 22.46
C TYR A 33 15.61 -4.57 21.53
N LEU A 34 15.83 -5.88 21.48
CA LEU A 34 16.86 -6.52 20.66
C LEU A 34 16.25 -7.62 19.80
N THR A 35 16.71 -7.77 18.56
CA THR A 35 16.34 -8.89 17.68
C THR A 35 16.95 -10.21 18.17
N THR A 36 16.25 -11.33 17.96
CA THR A 36 16.69 -12.66 18.42
C THR A 36 17.56 -13.43 17.42
N GLY A 37 17.99 -12.78 16.34
CA GLY A 37 18.82 -13.39 15.29
C GLY A 37 20.27 -13.69 15.72
N LYS A 38 21.05 -14.26 14.79
CA LYS A 38 22.48 -14.59 15.00
C LYS A 38 23.33 -13.38 15.42
N HIS A 39 22.90 -12.18 15.05
CA HIS A 39 23.51 -10.90 15.43
C HIS A 39 22.43 -10.01 16.04
N PRO A 40 22.18 -10.12 17.37
CA PRO A 40 21.19 -9.29 18.04
C PRO A 40 21.52 -7.81 17.86
N SER A 41 20.55 -7.05 17.37
CA SER A 41 20.67 -5.61 17.17
C SER A 41 19.37 -4.94 17.60
N GLU A 42 19.44 -3.64 17.88
CA GLU A 42 18.23 -2.85 18.07
C GLU A 42 17.44 -2.81 16.76
N PRO A 43 16.12 -3.08 16.79
CA PRO A 43 15.28 -3.03 15.60
C PRO A 43 15.13 -1.58 15.14
N TYR A 44 15.06 -1.38 13.82
CA TYR A 44 14.95 -0.04 13.24
C TYR A 44 13.51 0.48 13.35
N GLU A 45 13.33 1.62 14.02
CA GLU A 45 12.06 2.32 14.10
C GLU A 45 11.64 2.85 12.73
N LEU A 46 10.45 2.45 12.28
CA LEU A 46 9.84 2.98 11.08
C LEU A 46 8.93 4.13 11.47
N PHE A 47 9.27 5.32 10.97
CA PHE A 47 8.36 6.47 11.05
C PHE A 47 7.13 6.23 10.14
N PRO A 48 5.99 6.88 10.43
CA PRO A 48 4.77 6.76 9.63
C PRO A 48 5.00 7.01 8.13
N GLU A 49 5.95 7.87 7.75
CA GLU A 49 6.26 8.12 6.33
C GLU A 49 6.91 6.92 5.63
N ALA A 50 7.51 5.98 6.38
CA ALA A 50 8.05 4.74 5.82
C ALA A 50 6.96 3.67 5.58
N LEU A 51 5.77 3.86 6.15
CA LEU A 51 4.57 3.06 5.90
C LEU A 51 3.77 3.60 4.71
N ASP A 52 4.38 4.40 3.82
CA ASP A 52 3.78 4.78 2.54
C ASP A 52 3.52 3.47 1.77
N ALA A 53 2.35 2.90 2.07
CA ALA A 53 1.84 1.66 1.57
C ALA A 53 1.88 1.83 0.07
N GLY A 54 2.83 1.11 -0.53
CA GLY A 54 3.47 1.54 -1.76
C GLY A 54 2.50 2.14 -2.76
N TYR A 55 2.99 3.16 -3.48
CA TYR A 55 2.47 3.65 -4.75
C TYR A 55 2.06 2.46 -5.64
N ARG A 56 0.91 1.84 -5.35
CA ARG A 56 0.28 0.87 -6.21
C ARG A 56 -0.20 1.75 -7.33
N ALA A 57 0.43 1.59 -8.48
CA ALA A 57 -0.02 2.24 -9.69
C ALA A 57 -1.56 2.09 -9.73
N PRO A 58 -2.31 3.19 -9.87
CA PRO A 58 -3.76 3.12 -9.86
C PRO A 58 -4.21 2.14 -10.94
N ASP A 59 -5.31 1.42 -10.68
CA ASP A 59 -5.86 0.47 -11.64
C ASP A 59 -5.95 1.14 -13.02
N PRO A 60 -5.37 0.55 -14.08
CA PRO A 60 -5.31 1.16 -15.42
C PRO A 60 -6.69 1.44 -16.04
N TYR A 61 -7.76 0.85 -15.49
CA TYR A 61 -9.15 1.07 -15.88
C TYR A 61 -9.96 1.85 -14.84
N SER A 62 -9.35 2.28 -13.72
CA SER A 62 -9.98 3.28 -12.85
C SER A 62 -10.07 4.63 -13.57
N PRO A 63 -10.99 5.54 -13.17
CA PRO A 63 -11.01 6.90 -13.68
C PRO A 63 -9.63 7.59 -13.62
N LEU A 64 -8.90 7.40 -12.51
CA LEU A 64 -7.56 7.93 -12.34
C LEU A 64 -6.56 7.30 -13.31
N GLY A 65 -6.53 5.97 -13.42
CA GLY A 65 -5.63 5.25 -14.33
C GLY A 65 -5.87 5.62 -15.80
N LEU A 66 -7.14 5.77 -16.21
CA LEU A 66 -7.49 6.19 -17.56
C LEU A 66 -7.10 7.65 -17.84
N ARG A 67 -7.30 8.56 -16.88
CA ARG A 67 -6.80 9.95 -16.98
C ARG A 67 -5.29 9.99 -17.13
N MET A 68 -4.56 9.19 -16.35
CA MET A 68 -3.10 9.06 -16.48
C MET A 68 -2.66 8.48 -17.83
N ARG A 69 -3.49 7.64 -18.45
CA ARG A 69 -3.30 7.12 -19.82
C ARG A 69 -3.72 8.11 -20.91
N GLY A 70 -4.18 9.31 -20.56
CA GLY A 70 -4.54 10.38 -21.50
C GLY A 70 -6.00 10.35 -21.97
N PHE A 71 -6.84 9.49 -21.41
CA PHE A 71 -8.27 9.49 -21.74
C PHE A 71 -9.02 10.58 -21.01
N ARG A 72 -10.07 11.11 -21.64
CA ARG A 72 -11.07 11.92 -20.94
C ARG A 72 -12.09 10.99 -20.28
N VAL A 73 -12.32 11.22 -18.99
CA VAL A 73 -13.23 10.41 -18.17
C VAL A 73 -14.28 11.31 -17.56
N LEU A 74 -15.54 10.96 -17.78
CA LEU A 74 -16.69 11.54 -17.12
C LEU A 74 -17.07 10.67 -15.93
N GLU A 75 -17.02 11.23 -14.73
CA GLU A 75 -17.41 10.53 -13.51
C GLU A 75 -18.94 10.47 -13.40
N GLY A 76 -19.46 9.29 -13.08
CA GLY A 76 -20.87 9.09 -12.76
C GLY A 76 -21.13 9.15 -11.26
N GLU A 77 -22.39 8.99 -10.85
CA GLU A 77 -22.75 8.89 -9.43
C GLU A 77 -22.17 7.64 -8.78
N THR A 78 -21.95 6.58 -9.56
CA THR A 78 -21.35 5.33 -9.14
C THR A 78 -20.17 4.94 -10.01
N PHE A 79 -19.33 4.00 -9.52
CA PHE A 79 -18.19 3.51 -10.29
C PHE A 79 -18.59 2.90 -11.64
N ASP A 80 -19.74 2.24 -11.70
CA ASP A 80 -20.27 1.57 -12.89
C ASP A 80 -20.82 2.56 -13.94
N ASP A 81 -21.12 3.79 -13.52
CA ASP A 81 -21.59 4.86 -14.40
C ASP A 81 -20.46 5.71 -14.97
N ASN A 82 -19.22 5.50 -14.51
CA ASN A 82 -18.07 6.18 -15.07
C ASN A 82 -17.92 5.87 -16.55
N ARG A 83 -17.67 6.92 -17.33
CA ARG A 83 -17.53 6.84 -18.79
C ARG A 83 -16.19 7.35 -19.26
N VAL A 84 -15.69 6.74 -20.33
CA VAL A 84 -14.48 7.15 -21.02
C VAL A 84 -14.81 7.61 -22.43
N GLU A 85 -14.16 8.67 -22.89
CA GLU A 85 -14.27 9.14 -24.27
C GLU A 85 -13.40 8.27 -25.20
N VAL A 86 -14.02 7.62 -26.17
CA VAL A 86 -13.33 6.89 -27.25
C VAL A 86 -13.92 7.35 -28.57
N GLY A 87 -13.07 7.84 -29.47
CA GLY A 87 -13.49 8.26 -30.82
C GLY A 87 -14.57 9.37 -30.83
N GLY A 88 -14.60 10.24 -29.81
CA GLY A 88 -15.56 11.34 -29.69
C GLY A 88 -16.90 10.99 -29.04
N ALA A 89 -17.07 9.77 -28.52
CA ALA A 89 -18.26 9.35 -27.78
C ALA A 89 -17.90 8.80 -26.39
N PHE A 90 -18.81 8.99 -25.42
CA PHE A 90 -18.64 8.51 -24.05
C PHE A 90 -19.29 7.14 -23.84
N TYR A 91 -18.46 6.14 -23.53
CA TYR A 91 -18.88 4.78 -23.23
C TYR A 91 -18.66 4.48 -21.75
N ARG A 92 -19.51 3.65 -21.15
CA ARG A 92 -19.21 3.10 -19.81
C ARG A 92 -17.85 2.40 -19.85
N ILE A 93 -17.02 2.64 -18.82
CA ILE A 93 -15.66 2.07 -18.75
C ILE A 93 -15.71 0.55 -18.86
N SER A 94 -16.67 -0.09 -18.19
CA SER A 94 -16.88 -1.55 -18.22
C SER A 94 -17.14 -2.07 -19.65
N GLU A 95 -18.01 -1.40 -20.40
CA GLU A 95 -18.32 -1.77 -21.79
C GLU A 95 -17.15 -1.49 -22.74
N ALA A 96 -16.49 -0.33 -22.59
CA ALA A 96 -15.30 0.00 -23.40
C ALA A 96 -14.19 -1.04 -23.21
N ARG A 97 -13.95 -1.48 -21.96
CA ARG A 97 -12.99 -2.55 -21.64
C ARG A 97 -13.41 -3.88 -22.25
N LYS A 98 -14.68 -4.25 -22.12
CA LYS A 98 -15.22 -5.52 -22.67
C LYS A 98 -15.07 -5.61 -24.18
N HIS A 99 -15.18 -4.48 -24.88
CA HIS A 99 -15.04 -4.39 -26.34
C HIS A 99 -13.62 -4.06 -26.81
N GLY A 100 -12.63 -3.96 -25.92
CA GLY A 100 -11.23 -3.70 -26.26
C GLY A 100 -10.96 -2.29 -26.80
N LEU A 101 -11.79 -1.32 -26.41
CA LEU A 101 -11.65 0.08 -26.81
C LEU A 101 -10.65 0.87 -25.95
N ILE A 102 -10.32 0.34 -24.77
CA ILE A 102 -9.41 0.91 -23.75
C ILE A 102 -8.58 -0.17 -23.08
#